data_AF-A0AA38FL45-F1
#
_entry.id   AF-A0AA38FL45-F1
#
_cell.length_a   1.000
_cell.length_b   1.000
_cell.length_c   1.000
_cell.angle_alpha   90.00
_cell.angle_beta   90.00
_cell.angle_gamma   90.00
#
_symmetry.space_group_name_H-M   'P 1'
#
loop_
_entity.id
_entity.type
_entity.pdbx_description
1 polymer ?
#
loop_
_entity_poly.entity_id
_entity_poly.type
_entity_poly.pdbx_seq_one_letter_code
_entity_poly.pdbx_strand_id
1 'polypeptide(L)'
;MMASRLLPFLLVAFLCLCSIHETCAKKKGSSWKTLSGEAPLRPPHSPFRVGCVYINVPGMALFSEFSILVDYIEYALLVATGNPLIISHNGASGDYPGCTDIAYEAAISDGADYIDCSVQMSKDGIPFCRESPDLLKGTAITSNSVFYPSRMKEIPTIQSNQGIFTFDLTWKEIQSLSVNTYSPAILDYQLYRNPTYANVGKYMNLTAFLEFAKKQANVSVLIDIQNARAMISQRNLDVTNATLSALNTSGYDKISDRIRIQSDDSAVLLQFKHRTNFKLIYKVLEIDTTIAESAIEEISKLADTVALSRSIIFPDSESYILLKASNIVKQFHDLNISVFVFTLRNEFPYLDFDFLADPTMEINSFVQVAKVDGLVTDFPATARAYLGNPCLHPRTEDDYPMFLVIPGLIFDGIPPDNVAPAPPPLPPVSS
;
A
#
# COMPACT_ATOMS: atom_id res chain seq x y z
N MET A 1 32.44 23.40 -15.92
CA MET A 1 32.90 22.32 -16.83
C MET A 1 33.59 21.16 -16.08
N MET A 2 33.14 20.81 -14.86
CA MET A 2 33.64 19.67 -14.06
C MET A 2 32.49 18.83 -13.45
N ALA A 3 31.28 18.90 -14.01
CA ALA A 3 30.11 18.19 -13.51
C ALA A 3 29.79 16.87 -14.26
N SER A 4 30.49 16.55 -15.36
CA SER A 4 30.12 15.41 -16.21
C SER A 4 30.89 14.10 -15.95
N ARG A 5 31.66 14.01 -14.86
CA ARG A 5 32.49 12.82 -14.56
C ARG A 5 32.15 12.08 -13.27
N LEU A 6 31.20 12.58 -12.47
CA LEU A 6 30.75 11.95 -11.22
C LEU A 6 29.54 11.02 -11.39
N LEU A 7 28.72 11.25 -12.42
CA LEU A 7 27.55 10.41 -12.72
C LEU A 7 27.85 8.92 -12.96
N PRO A 8 28.91 8.53 -13.70
CA PRO A 8 29.20 7.11 -13.91
C PRO A 8 29.81 6.41 -12.69
N PHE A 9 30.42 7.16 -11.75
CA PHE A 9 30.94 6.58 -10.50
C PHE A 9 29.83 6.35 -9.46
N LEU A 10 28.84 7.24 -9.40
CA LEU A 10 27.62 7.01 -8.60
C LEU A 10 26.84 5.80 -9.12
N LEU A 11 26.69 5.64 -10.44
CA LEU A 11 25.97 4.49 -11.01
C LEU A 11 26.65 3.14 -10.71
N VAL A 12 27.98 3.07 -10.72
CA VAL A 12 28.72 1.82 -10.44
C VAL A 12 28.74 1.50 -8.94
N ALA A 13 28.78 2.51 -8.06
CA ALA A 13 28.59 2.31 -6.62
C ALA A 13 27.15 1.86 -6.29
N PHE A 14 26.14 2.42 -6.97
CA PHE A 14 24.73 2.04 -6.85
C PHE A 14 24.47 0.60 -7.29
N LEU A 15 25.09 0.14 -8.39
CA LEU A 15 24.96 -1.24 -8.87
C LEU A 15 25.65 -2.26 -7.95
N CYS A 16 26.73 -1.86 -7.25
CA CYS A 16 27.35 -2.71 -6.22
C CYS A 16 26.50 -2.82 -4.94
N LEU A 17 25.76 -1.77 -4.56
CA LEU A 17 24.88 -1.76 -3.40
C LEU A 17 23.59 -2.57 -3.61
N CYS A 18 23.08 -2.64 -4.84
CA CYS A 18 21.91 -3.46 -5.19
C CYS A 18 22.06 -4.96 -4.84
N SER A 19 23.29 -5.50 -4.77
CA SER A 19 23.51 -6.90 -4.37
C SER A 19 23.77 -7.09 -2.86
N ILE A 20 23.85 -6.02 -2.07
CA ILE A 20 24.17 -6.10 -0.64
C ILE A 20 22.89 -6.19 0.22
N HIS A 21 21.77 -5.63 -0.27
CA HIS A 21 20.54 -5.50 0.51
C HIS A 21 19.74 -6.80 0.70
N GLU A 22 19.96 -7.84 -0.12
CA GLU A 22 19.30 -9.14 0.03
C GLU A 22 20.06 -10.13 0.92
N THR A 23 21.31 -9.85 1.28
CA THR A 23 22.15 -10.81 1.99
C THR A 23 22.31 -10.46 3.45
N CYS A 24 21.36 -10.93 4.27
CA CYS A 24 21.59 -11.13 5.69
C CYS A 24 22.91 -11.90 5.88
N ALA A 25 23.84 -11.40 6.68
CA ALA A 25 25.12 -12.06 6.93
C ALA A 25 25.25 -12.41 8.41
N LYS A 26 25.64 -13.65 8.71
CA LYS A 26 26.01 -14.09 10.05
C LYS A 26 27.51 -14.30 10.13
N LYS A 27 28.12 -13.74 11.16
CA LYS A 27 29.52 -14.00 11.47
C LYS A 27 29.65 -15.39 12.11
N LYS A 28 30.48 -16.26 11.53
CA LYS A 28 30.85 -17.56 12.12
C LYS A 28 32.37 -17.62 12.20
N GLY A 29 32.92 -17.34 13.37
CA GLY A 29 34.36 -17.17 13.57
C GLY A 29 34.88 -15.89 12.91
N SER A 30 35.90 -16.00 12.06
CA SER A 30 36.45 -14.87 11.27
C SER A 30 35.80 -14.67 9.90
N SER A 31 34.81 -15.50 9.53
CA SER A 31 34.17 -15.47 8.21
C SER A 31 32.70 -15.06 8.29
N TRP A 32 32.24 -14.32 7.28
CA TRP A 32 30.84 -13.96 7.08
C TRP A 32 30.16 -14.99 6.17
N LYS A 33 28.94 -15.42 6.53
CA LYS A 33 28.10 -16.29 5.70
C LYS A 33 26.76 -15.63 5.44
N THR A 34 26.29 -15.66 4.21
CA THR A 34 24.93 -15.24 3.86
C THR A 34 23.91 -16.21 4.48
N LEU A 35 22.83 -15.66 5.03
CA LEU A 35 21.74 -16.37 5.70
C LEU A 35 20.58 -16.70 4.75
N SER A 36 20.58 -16.18 3.52
CA SER A 36 19.64 -16.61 2.48
C SER A 36 19.99 -18.03 2.04
N GLY A 37 19.21 -19.00 2.54
CA GLY A 37 19.22 -20.35 2.00
C GLY A 37 18.74 -20.33 0.56
N GLU A 38 19.53 -20.88 -0.35
CA GLU A 38 19.18 -21.05 -1.76
C GLU A 38 17.81 -21.74 -1.91
N ALA A 39 16.83 -21.04 -2.47
CA ALA A 39 15.79 -21.67 -3.27
C ALA A 39 16.21 -21.52 -4.74
N PRO A 40 16.28 -22.61 -5.53
CA PRO A 40 16.75 -22.53 -6.90
C PRO A 40 15.67 -21.89 -7.77
N LEU A 41 15.74 -20.57 -7.96
CA LEU A 41 15.19 -19.94 -9.16
C LEU A 41 16.02 -20.47 -10.35
N ARG A 42 15.49 -21.45 -11.08
CA ARG A 42 16.06 -21.85 -12.37
C ARG A 42 16.07 -20.63 -13.31
N PRO A 43 17.21 -20.24 -13.89
CA PRO A 43 17.26 -19.18 -14.88
C PRO A 43 16.93 -19.76 -16.28
N PRO A 44 16.56 -18.88 -17.22
CA PRO A 44 17.35 -18.84 -18.43
C PRO A 44 17.86 -17.42 -18.72
N HIS A 45 19.19 -17.36 -18.76
CA HIS A 45 20.00 -16.39 -19.52
C HIS A 45 19.93 -14.90 -19.13
N SER A 46 20.76 -14.53 -18.15
CA SER A 46 21.45 -13.22 -18.15
C SER A 46 22.95 -13.43 -17.87
N PRO A 47 23.89 -12.77 -18.59
CA PRO A 47 25.31 -13.11 -18.60
C PRO A 47 26.16 -12.29 -17.62
N PHE A 48 25.62 -11.89 -16.47
CA PHE A 48 26.40 -11.10 -15.49
C PHE A 48 26.64 -11.89 -14.21
N ARG A 49 27.80 -12.56 -14.15
CA ARG A 49 28.46 -12.91 -12.89
C ARG A 49 29.33 -11.72 -12.47
N VAL A 50 28.94 -10.97 -11.46
CA VAL A 50 29.82 -10.00 -10.80
C VAL A 50 30.16 -10.54 -9.41
N GLY A 51 31.41 -10.94 -9.22
CA GLY A 51 31.94 -11.27 -7.89
C GLY A 51 32.30 -10.00 -7.12
N CYS A 52 32.06 -10.00 -5.80
CA CYS A 52 32.41 -8.89 -4.92
C CYS A 52 33.93 -8.66 -4.89
N VAL A 53 34.36 -7.43 -5.17
CA VAL A 53 35.73 -6.95 -4.92
C VAL A 53 35.66 -5.91 -3.81
N TYR A 54 36.32 -6.19 -2.67
CA TYR A 54 36.56 -5.19 -1.63
C TYR A 54 37.60 -4.19 -2.13
N ILE A 55 37.21 -2.93 -2.33
CA ILE A 55 38.15 -1.84 -2.61
C ILE A 55 38.48 -1.16 -1.28
N ASN A 56 39.69 -1.38 -0.78
CA ASN A 56 40.23 -0.66 0.36
C ASN A 56 40.79 0.68 -0.16
N VAL A 57 40.17 1.81 0.19
CA VAL A 57 40.67 3.15 -0.16
C VAL A 57 41.38 3.73 1.06
N PRO A 58 42.72 3.83 1.07
CA PRO A 58 43.45 4.46 2.17
C PRO A 58 43.47 5.98 1.97
N GLY A 59 43.01 6.75 2.97
CA GLY A 59 43.31 8.19 3.04
C GLY A 59 42.19 9.15 3.45
N MET A 60 41.02 8.72 3.90
CA MET A 60 40.08 9.65 4.54
C MET A 60 40.40 9.78 6.03
N ALA A 61 41.00 10.92 6.37
CA ALA A 61 41.22 11.36 7.73
C ALA A 61 39.90 11.44 8.49
N LEU A 62 39.86 10.79 9.65
CA LEU A 62 38.81 10.91 10.66
C LEU A 62 38.72 12.37 11.11
N PHE A 63 37.72 13.09 10.64
CA PHE A 63 37.28 14.32 11.30
C PHE A 63 36.45 13.94 12.53
N SER A 64 36.86 14.51 13.65
CA SER A 64 36.30 14.33 14.98
C SER A 64 34.96 15.05 15.12
N GLU A 65 33.85 14.32 15.00
CA GLU A 65 32.56 14.73 15.55
C GLU A 65 31.92 13.53 16.28
N PHE A 66 32.55 13.14 17.39
CA PHE A 66 32.11 12.03 18.24
C PHE A 66 31.06 12.46 19.29
N SER A 67 30.36 13.58 19.06
CA SER A 67 29.39 14.15 20.02
C SER A 67 27.94 14.21 19.53
N ILE A 68 27.66 13.82 18.28
CA ILE A 68 26.28 13.73 17.77
C ILE A 68 25.73 12.30 17.87
N LEU A 69 26.59 11.29 18.08
CA LEU A 69 26.17 9.88 18.12
C LEU A 69 25.54 9.44 19.44
N VAL A 70 25.67 10.21 20.53
CA VAL A 70 25.29 9.74 21.87
C VAL A 70 23.79 9.96 22.18
N ASP A 71 23.14 10.91 21.51
CA ASP A 71 21.67 11.07 21.57
C ASP A 71 20.92 10.21 20.53
N TYR A 72 21.62 9.54 19.61
CA TYR A 72 21.02 8.67 18.59
C TYR A 72 20.89 7.20 19.02
N ILE A 73 21.65 6.77 20.04
CA ILE A 73 21.68 5.37 20.48
C ILE A 73 20.42 4.98 21.28
N GLU A 74 19.67 5.94 21.83
CA GLU A 74 18.38 5.65 22.48
C GLU A 74 17.23 5.38 21.48
N TYR A 75 17.42 5.62 20.18
CA TYR A 75 16.47 5.22 19.13
C TYR A 75 16.70 3.79 18.62
N ALA A 76 17.83 3.15 18.95
CA ALA A 76 18.26 1.90 18.33
C ALA A 76 17.73 0.61 19.01
N LEU A 77 16.82 0.71 19.97
CA LEU A 77 16.27 -0.46 20.70
C LEU A 77 14.78 -0.32 21.02
N LEU A 78 14.01 0.23 20.09
CA LEU A 78 12.54 0.12 20.11
C LEU A 78 12.09 -0.88 19.03
N VAL A 79 12.19 -2.16 19.41
CA VAL A 79 11.53 -3.26 18.70
C VAL A 79 10.04 -2.96 18.68
N ALA A 80 9.44 -2.85 17.49
CA ALA A 80 7.99 -2.74 17.36
C ALA A 80 7.33 -3.94 18.07
N THR A 81 6.41 -3.68 18.99
CA THR A 81 5.65 -4.73 19.67
C THR A 81 4.55 -5.24 18.72
N GLY A 82 4.93 -6.12 17.79
CA GLY A 82 4.01 -6.77 16.86
C GLY A 82 4.42 -6.56 15.40
N ASN A 83 4.25 -7.59 14.57
CA ASN A 83 4.36 -7.42 13.12
C ASN A 83 3.08 -6.72 12.62
N PRO A 84 3.18 -5.73 11.71
CA PRO A 84 2.02 -5.11 11.10
C PRO A 84 1.20 -6.15 10.32
N LEU A 85 -0.09 -5.88 10.19
CA LEU A 85 -0.99 -6.70 9.37
C LEU A 85 -0.73 -6.46 7.89
N ILE A 86 -0.83 -7.51 7.07
CA ILE A 86 -0.81 -7.42 5.61
C ILE A 86 -2.24 -7.40 5.11
N ILE A 87 -2.64 -6.31 4.47
CA ILE A 87 -3.95 -6.14 3.86
C ILE A 87 -3.74 -6.06 2.34
N SER A 88 -4.43 -6.91 1.59
CA SER A 88 -4.41 -6.78 0.13
C SER A 88 -5.07 -5.47 -0.31
N HIS A 89 -4.65 -4.93 -1.44
CA HIS A 89 -5.35 -3.86 -2.12
C HIS A 89 -5.94 -4.39 -3.43
N ASN A 90 -7.23 -4.68 -3.39
CA ASN A 90 -8.00 -5.38 -4.41
C ASN A 90 -7.47 -6.79 -4.74
N GLY A 91 -7.01 -7.53 -3.72
CA GLY A 91 -6.27 -8.80 -3.88
C GLY A 91 -4.80 -8.58 -4.26
N ALA A 92 -4.15 -9.56 -4.89
CA ALA A 92 -2.79 -9.42 -5.42
C ALA A 92 -2.83 -8.65 -6.76
N SER A 93 -3.36 -7.42 -6.70
CA SER A 93 -3.69 -6.64 -7.89
C SER A 93 -2.47 -6.19 -8.69
N GLY A 94 -1.28 -6.22 -8.08
CA GLY A 94 0.00 -6.01 -8.73
C GLY A 94 0.30 -7.04 -9.84
N ASP A 95 -0.21 -8.27 -9.68
CA ASP A 95 0.04 -9.39 -10.58
C ASP A 95 -1.20 -9.82 -11.40
N TYR A 96 -2.39 -9.59 -10.85
CA TYR A 96 -3.68 -10.04 -11.43
C TYR A 96 -4.69 -8.90 -11.52
N PRO A 97 -5.73 -9.00 -12.37
CA PRO A 97 -6.82 -8.02 -12.37
C PRO A 97 -7.47 -7.96 -10.99
N GLY A 98 -7.47 -6.78 -10.39
CA GLY A 98 -7.94 -6.59 -9.01
C GLY A 98 -9.43 -6.94 -8.83
N CYS A 99 -9.79 -7.28 -7.59
CA CYS A 99 -11.15 -7.70 -7.18
C CYS A 99 -11.68 -8.95 -7.90
N THR A 100 -10.80 -9.78 -8.47
CA THR A 100 -11.18 -11.07 -9.07
C THR A 100 -10.94 -12.23 -8.11
N ASP A 101 -11.65 -13.33 -8.35
CA ASP A 101 -11.41 -14.63 -7.69
C ASP A 101 -9.91 -15.01 -7.66
N ILE A 102 -9.21 -14.95 -8.80
CA ILE A 102 -7.79 -15.29 -8.90
C ILE A 102 -6.90 -14.32 -8.11
N ALA A 103 -7.19 -13.02 -8.13
CA ALA A 103 -6.43 -12.04 -7.35
C ALA A 103 -6.56 -12.27 -5.84
N TYR A 104 -7.74 -12.70 -5.36
CA TYR A 104 -7.94 -13.05 -3.96
C TYR A 104 -7.28 -14.37 -3.57
N GLU A 105 -7.35 -15.40 -4.42
CA GLU A 105 -6.62 -16.65 -4.22
C GLU A 105 -5.12 -16.41 -4.11
N ALA A 106 -4.56 -15.60 -5.00
CA ALA A 106 -3.15 -15.20 -4.96
C ALA A 106 -2.80 -14.43 -3.69
N ALA A 107 -3.60 -13.43 -3.29
CA ALA A 107 -3.34 -12.67 -2.05
C ALA A 107 -3.31 -13.55 -0.80
N ILE A 108 -4.20 -14.54 -0.71
CA ILE A 108 -4.20 -15.51 0.40
C ILE A 108 -2.94 -16.38 0.35
N SER A 109 -2.57 -16.89 -0.84
CA SER A 109 -1.37 -17.70 -1.03
C SER A 109 -0.08 -16.93 -0.68
N ASP A 110 -0.07 -15.65 -0.99
CA ASP A 110 1.04 -14.72 -0.71
C ASP A 110 1.12 -14.33 0.77
N GLY A 111 0.13 -14.72 1.57
CA GLY A 111 0.12 -14.54 3.02
C GLY A 111 -0.45 -13.19 3.46
N ALA A 112 -1.45 -12.65 2.78
CA ALA A 112 -2.26 -11.56 3.31
C ALA A 112 -3.02 -12.00 4.58
N ASP A 113 -3.02 -11.17 5.62
CA ASP A 113 -3.83 -11.40 6.82
C ASP A 113 -5.29 -10.97 6.60
N TYR A 114 -5.51 -9.98 5.73
CA TYR A 114 -6.83 -9.52 5.27
C TYR A 114 -6.90 -9.48 3.75
N ILE A 115 -8.01 -9.98 3.19
CA ILE A 115 -8.42 -9.65 1.81
C ILE A 115 -9.51 -8.59 1.83
N ASP A 116 -9.38 -7.61 0.94
CA ASP A 116 -10.22 -6.43 0.88
C ASP A 116 -11.31 -6.52 -0.21
N CYS A 117 -12.44 -5.87 0.01
CA CYS A 117 -13.49 -5.72 -0.99
C CYS A 117 -14.07 -4.31 -0.91
N SER A 118 -13.67 -3.46 -1.85
CA SER A 118 -14.38 -2.22 -2.14
C SER A 118 -15.74 -2.53 -2.74
N VAL A 119 -16.84 -2.16 -2.10
CA VAL A 119 -18.20 -2.58 -2.53
C VAL A 119 -18.79 -1.57 -3.49
N GLN A 120 -19.13 -2.04 -4.70
CA GLN A 120 -19.95 -1.32 -5.67
C GLN A 120 -21.28 -2.05 -5.89
N MET A 121 -22.23 -1.38 -6.53
CA MET A 121 -23.55 -1.97 -6.84
C MET A 121 -23.84 -1.97 -8.34
N SER A 122 -24.45 -3.05 -8.80
CA SER A 122 -25.03 -3.14 -10.14
C SER A 122 -26.38 -2.41 -10.21
N LYS A 123 -26.87 -2.16 -11.43
CA LYS A 123 -28.18 -1.55 -11.70
C LYS A 123 -29.35 -2.31 -11.06
N ASP A 124 -29.25 -3.63 -11.00
CA ASP A 124 -30.23 -4.54 -10.40
C ASP A 124 -30.00 -4.79 -8.89
N GLY A 125 -29.16 -3.97 -8.25
CA GLY A 125 -29.03 -3.92 -6.79
C GLY A 125 -28.14 -4.99 -6.17
N ILE A 126 -27.28 -5.65 -6.95
CA ILE A 126 -26.37 -6.69 -6.46
C ILE A 126 -25.05 -6.03 -6.03
N PRO A 127 -24.65 -6.14 -4.75
CA PRO A 127 -23.35 -5.66 -4.28
C PRO A 127 -22.22 -6.61 -4.70
N PHE A 128 -21.07 -6.06 -5.10
CA PHE A 128 -19.91 -6.83 -5.57
C PHE A 128 -18.59 -6.09 -5.34
N CYS A 129 -17.48 -6.83 -5.38
CA CYS A 129 -16.16 -6.27 -5.15
C CYS A 129 -15.60 -5.58 -6.39
N ARG A 130 -15.31 -4.29 -6.29
CA ARG A 130 -14.66 -3.46 -7.30
C ARG A 130 -14.13 -2.17 -6.66
N GLU A 131 -12.88 -1.83 -6.95
CA GLU A 131 -12.22 -0.60 -6.47
C GLU A 131 -12.98 0.70 -6.81
N SER A 132 -13.49 0.83 -8.04
CA SER A 132 -14.12 2.06 -8.53
C SER A 132 -15.48 1.76 -9.18
N PRO A 133 -16.47 2.67 -9.05
CA PRO A 133 -17.70 2.59 -9.81
C PRO A 133 -17.49 2.83 -11.32
N ASP A 134 -16.36 3.36 -11.78
CA ASP A 134 -16.08 3.53 -13.22
C ASP A 134 -15.46 2.24 -13.81
N LEU A 135 -16.10 1.72 -14.85
CA LEU A 135 -15.71 0.53 -15.58
C LEU A 135 -14.69 0.80 -16.69
N LEU A 136 -14.39 2.07 -17.02
CA LEU A 136 -13.36 2.38 -18.03
C LEU A 136 -11.96 1.91 -17.60
N LYS A 137 -11.69 1.88 -16.29
CA LYS A 137 -10.46 1.31 -15.73
C LYS A 137 -10.69 -0.12 -15.29
N GLY A 138 -9.69 -0.98 -15.49
CA GLY A 138 -9.73 -2.38 -15.04
C GLY A 138 -10.67 -3.30 -15.84
N THR A 139 -11.27 -2.83 -16.93
CA THR A 139 -12.05 -3.66 -17.86
C THR A 139 -11.81 -3.25 -19.31
N ALA A 140 -12.18 -4.11 -20.25
CA ALA A 140 -12.21 -3.81 -21.67
C ALA A 140 -13.61 -3.36 -22.16
N ILE A 141 -14.41 -2.69 -21.31
CA ILE A 141 -15.82 -2.38 -21.59
C ILE A 141 -16.06 -1.68 -22.94
N THR A 142 -15.17 -0.79 -23.36
CA THR A 142 -15.29 -0.06 -24.62
C THR A 142 -15.12 -0.94 -25.86
N SER A 143 -14.40 -2.06 -25.76
CA SER A 143 -14.26 -3.04 -26.84
C SER A 143 -15.24 -4.21 -26.72
N ASN A 144 -15.82 -4.45 -25.54
CA ASN A 144 -16.81 -5.50 -25.33
C ASN A 144 -18.13 -5.28 -26.10
N SER A 145 -18.56 -4.03 -26.34
CA SER A 145 -19.75 -3.74 -27.12
C SER A 145 -19.78 -2.32 -27.68
N VAL A 146 -20.30 -2.17 -28.91
CA VAL A 146 -20.55 -0.86 -29.54
C VAL A 146 -21.57 0.00 -28.80
N PHE A 147 -22.37 -0.59 -27.91
CA PHE A 147 -23.40 0.13 -27.16
C PHE A 147 -22.90 0.78 -25.88
N TYR A 148 -21.85 0.26 -25.24
CA TYR A 148 -21.36 0.82 -23.97
C TYR A 148 -20.84 2.26 -24.08
N PRO A 149 -20.16 2.68 -25.17
CA PRO A 149 -19.78 4.08 -25.35
C PRO A 149 -20.96 5.06 -25.26
N SER A 150 -22.17 4.66 -25.66
CA SER A 150 -23.37 5.51 -25.56
C SER A 150 -23.88 5.72 -24.12
N ARG A 151 -23.36 4.95 -23.15
CA ARG A 151 -23.70 5.06 -21.71
C ARG A 151 -22.71 5.92 -20.92
N MET A 152 -21.69 6.49 -21.57
CA MET A 152 -20.75 7.39 -20.92
C MET A 152 -21.47 8.65 -20.41
N LYS A 153 -21.12 9.05 -19.19
CA LYS A 153 -21.63 10.29 -18.57
C LYS A 153 -20.65 10.83 -17.57
N GLU A 154 -20.84 12.09 -17.19
CA GLU A 154 -20.08 12.74 -16.13
C GLU A 154 -20.91 12.71 -14.83
N ILE A 155 -20.27 12.31 -13.73
CA ILE A 155 -20.86 12.38 -12.38
C ILE A 155 -19.83 13.07 -11.48
N PRO A 156 -19.92 14.41 -11.33
CA PRO A 156 -18.91 15.19 -10.61
C PRO A 156 -18.74 14.78 -9.14
N THR A 157 -19.75 14.17 -8.53
CA THR A 157 -19.67 13.64 -7.15
C THR A 157 -18.84 12.36 -7.03
N ILE A 158 -18.43 11.76 -8.15
CA ILE A 158 -17.58 10.55 -8.21
C ILE A 158 -16.24 10.90 -8.87
N GLN A 159 -16.27 11.54 -10.05
CA GLN A 159 -15.08 11.90 -10.81
C GLN A 159 -15.35 13.03 -11.81
N SER A 160 -14.30 13.74 -12.22
CA SER A 160 -14.38 14.85 -13.18
C SER A 160 -14.52 14.42 -14.65
N ASN A 161 -14.02 13.24 -15.00
CA ASN A 161 -14.06 12.74 -16.38
C ASN A 161 -15.31 11.90 -16.65
N GLN A 162 -15.69 11.80 -17.92
CA GLN A 162 -16.73 10.87 -18.33
C GLN A 162 -16.34 9.41 -18.02
N GLY A 163 -17.30 8.65 -17.50
CA GLY A 163 -17.13 7.26 -17.10
C GLY A 163 -18.32 6.40 -17.52
N ILE A 164 -18.15 5.08 -17.43
CA ILE A 164 -19.25 4.12 -17.57
C ILE A 164 -19.42 3.43 -16.23
N PHE A 165 -20.56 3.66 -15.57
CA PHE A 165 -20.68 3.32 -14.16
C PHE A 165 -21.32 1.94 -13.91
N THR A 166 -20.85 1.27 -12.86
CA THR A 166 -21.33 -0.06 -12.41
C THR A 166 -22.85 -0.09 -12.22
N PHE A 167 -23.42 0.95 -11.63
CA PHE A 167 -24.86 1.06 -11.35
C PHE A 167 -25.73 1.36 -12.59
N ASP A 168 -25.14 1.38 -13.80
CA ASP A 168 -25.86 1.45 -15.07
C ASP A 168 -25.89 0.11 -15.84
N LEU A 169 -25.19 -0.91 -15.32
CA LEU A 169 -25.15 -2.25 -15.88
C LEU A 169 -25.76 -3.25 -14.89
N THR A 170 -26.53 -4.20 -15.40
CA THR A 170 -26.98 -5.36 -14.62
C THR A 170 -25.80 -6.22 -14.21
N TRP A 171 -25.94 -6.99 -13.14
CA TRP A 171 -24.88 -7.92 -12.71
C TRP A 171 -24.49 -8.90 -13.83
N LYS A 172 -25.47 -9.37 -14.62
CA LYS A 172 -25.21 -10.23 -15.77
C LYS A 172 -24.37 -9.55 -16.86
N GLU A 173 -24.60 -8.27 -17.14
CA GLU A 173 -23.75 -7.48 -18.04
C GLU A 173 -22.33 -7.35 -17.46
N ILE A 174 -22.19 -7.05 -16.16
CA ILE A 174 -20.89 -6.92 -15.47
C ILE A 174 -20.10 -8.22 -15.52
N GLN A 175 -20.74 -9.37 -15.26
CA GLN A 175 -20.10 -10.68 -15.34
C GLN A 175 -19.64 -11.07 -16.75
N SER A 176 -20.16 -10.42 -17.79
CA SER A 176 -19.75 -10.62 -19.19
C SER A 176 -18.58 -9.73 -19.62
N LEU A 177 -18.16 -8.80 -18.76
CA LEU A 177 -17.03 -7.92 -19.06
C LEU A 177 -15.71 -8.68 -18.99
N SER A 178 -14.80 -8.34 -19.90
CA SER A 178 -13.41 -8.78 -19.82
C SER A 178 -12.70 -7.90 -18.80
N VAL A 179 -12.19 -8.51 -17.74
CA VAL A 179 -11.32 -7.83 -16.76
C VAL A 179 -9.98 -7.51 -17.40
N ASN A 180 -9.34 -6.44 -16.93
CA ASN A 180 -7.99 -6.08 -17.38
C ASN A 180 -7.14 -5.65 -16.19
N THR A 181 -5.87 -6.04 -16.14
CA THR A 181 -4.89 -5.40 -15.25
C THR A 181 -4.71 -3.95 -15.67
N TYR A 182 -4.61 -3.04 -14.71
CA TYR A 182 -4.22 -1.66 -14.99
C TYR A 182 -3.15 -1.24 -13.99
N SER A 183 -2.14 -0.52 -14.47
CA SER A 183 -1.21 0.18 -13.59
C SER A 183 -1.80 1.56 -13.29
N PRO A 184 -1.92 1.96 -12.01
CA PRO A 184 -2.31 3.32 -11.69
C PRO A 184 -1.21 4.34 -12.05
N ALA A 185 0.00 3.90 -12.44
CA ALA A 185 1.09 4.77 -12.84
C ALA A 185 0.77 5.20 -14.27
N ILE A 186 0.04 6.31 -14.35
CA ILE A 186 -0.60 6.86 -15.54
C ILE A 186 0.41 6.91 -16.71
N LEU A 187 -0.01 6.32 -17.83
CA LEU A 187 0.18 6.63 -19.26
C LEU A 187 1.54 7.15 -19.79
N ASP A 188 2.29 7.97 -19.05
CA ASP A 188 3.56 8.57 -19.49
C ASP A 188 4.71 7.56 -19.45
N TYR A 189 4.71 6.67 -18.45
CA TYR A 189 5.76 5.65 -18.29
C TYR A 189 5.48 4.35 -19.05
N GLN A 190 4.27 4.17 -19.61
CA GLN A 190 3.83 2.96 -20.30
C GLN A 190 4.16 1.65 -19.56
N LEU A 191 4.09 1.68 -18.22
CA LEU A 191 4.35 0.49 -17.41
C LEU A 191 3.11 -0.39 -17.37
N TYR A 192 3.18 -1.49 -18.11
CA TYR A 192 2.15 -2.52 -18.07
C TYR A 192 2.49 -3.53 -16.97
N ARG A 193 1.47 -3.92 -16.19
CA ARG A 193 1.55 -5.09 -15.31
C ARG A 193 1.66 -6.37 -16.15
N ASN A 194 1.86 -7.50 -15.48
CA ASN A 194 2.15 -8.79 -16.13
C ASN A 194 1.11 -9.12 -17.24
N PRO A 195 1.51 -9.09 -18.53
CA PRO A 195 0.57 -9.28 -19.63
C PRO A 195 0.00 -10.71 -19.68
N THR A 196 0.68 -11.68 -19.08
CA THR A 196 0.26 -13.09 -19.04
C THR A 196 -1.07 -13.25 -18.31
N TYR A 197 -1.27 -12.47 -17.25
CA TYR A 197 -2.47 -12.53 -16.41
C TYR A 197 -3.40 -11.35 -16.66
N ALA A 198 -3.15 -10.54 -17.70
CA ALA A 198 -3.85 -9.28 -17.89
C ALA A 198 -5.39 -9.42 -17.94
N ASN A 199 -5.94 -10.54 -18.42
CA ASN A 199 -7.38 -10.69 -18.62
C ASN A 199 -7.96 -11.95 -17.94
N VAL A 200 -7.35 -12.40 -16.84
CA VAL A 200 -7.80 -13.60 -16.12
C VAL A 200 -8.65 -13.26 -14.90
N GLY A 201 -9.54 -14.17 -14.54
CA GLY A 201 -10.39 -14.06 -13.35
C GLY A 201 -11.74 -13.42 -13.63
N LYS A 202 -12.59 -13.43 -12.59
CA LYS A 202 -13.96 -12.89 -12.63
C LYS A 202 -14.27 -12.12 -11.36
N TYR A 203 -15.03 -11.05 -11.51
CA TYR A 203 -15.57 -10.33 -10.35
C TYR A 203 -16.51 -11.22 -9.54
N MET A 204 -16.40 -11.08 -8.22
CA MET A 204 -17.25 -11.80 -7.27
C MET A 204 -18.32 -10.85 -6.74
N ASN A 205 -19.58 -11.32 -6.67
CA ASN A 205 -20.56 -10.64 -5.85
C ASN A 205 -20.17 -10.76 -4.36
N LEU A 206 -20.68 -9.85 -3.54
CA LEU A 206 -20.26 -9.73 -2.15
C LEU A 206 -20.52 -11.02 -1.35
N THR A 207 -21.67 -11.67 -1.55
CA THR A 207 -21.97 -12.95 -0.88
C THR A 207 -20.97 -14.05 -1.25
N ALA A 208 -20.65 -14.19 -2.54
CA ALA A 208 -19.69 -15.19 -3.00
C ALA A 208 -18.28 -14.91 -2.45
N PHE A 209 -17.86 -13.65 -2.40
CA PHE A 209 -16.60 -13.23 -1.79
C PHE A 209 -16.56 -13.57 -0.28
N LEU A 210 -17.62 -13.23 0.45
CA LEU A 210 -17.74 -13.51 1.88
C LEU A 210 -17.74 -15.02 2.19
N GLU A 211 -18.42 -15.82 1.38
CA GLU A 211 -18.40 -17.29 1.48
C GLU A 211 -17.04 -17.89 1.15
N PHE A 212 -16.36 -17.35 0.12
CA PHE A 212 -15.01 -17.73 -0.24
C PHE A 212 -14.03 -17.46 0.90
N ALA A 213 -14.02 -16.24 1.44
CA ALA A 213 -13.16 -15.85 2.55
C ALA A 213 -13.41 -16.69 3.81
N LYS A 214 -14.68 -16.99 4.13
CA LYS A 214 -15.06 -17.78 5.31
C LYS A 214 -14.56 -19.22 5.27
N LYS A 215 -14.32 -19.78 4.08
CA LYS A 215 -13.74 -21.12 3.91
C LYS A 215 -12.24 -21.15 4.20
N GLN A 216 -11.58 -20.00 4.25
CA GLN A 216 -10.14 -19.90 4.47
C GLN A 216 -9.85 -19.74 5.96
N ALA A 217 -8.98 -20.59 6.51
CA ALA A 217 -8.70 -20.57 7.95
C ALA A 217 -7.99 -19.29 8.40
N ASN A 218 -7.05 -18.79 7.58
CA ASN A 218 -6.01 -17.83 7.99
C ASN A 218 -6.18 -16.42 7.42
N VAL A 219 -7.36 -16.06 6.89
CA VAL A 219 -7.58 -14.72 6.32
C VAL A 219 -8.85 -14.08 6.89
N SER A 220 -8.76 -12.80 7.22
CA SER A 220 -9.89 -11.98 7.61
C SER A 220 -10.35 -11.10 6.45
N VAL A 221 -11.47 -10.39 6.61
CA VAL A 221 -12.07 -9.58 5.55
C VAL A 221 -12.02 -8.11 5.92
N LEU A 222 -11.63 -7.26 4.97
CA LEU A 222 -11.81 -5.82 5.04
C LEU A 222 -12.85 -5.39 4.00
N ILE A 223 -13.96 -4.80 4.43
CA ILE A 223 -14.97 -4.26 3.51
C ILE A 223 -14.79 -2.75 3.43
N ASP A 224 -14.53 -2.22 2.25
CA ASP A 224 -14.43 -0.77 2.00
C ASP A 224 -15.71 -0.28 1.31
N ILE A 225 -16.37 0.71 1.89
CA ILE A 225 -17.59 1.32 1.34
C ILE A 225 -17.26 2.75 0.94
N GLN A 226 -17.39 3.03 -0.36
CA GLN A 226 -17.11 4.35 -0.93
C GLN A 226 -18.32 4.81 -1.76
N ASN A 227 -18.41 6.11 -2.03
CA ASN A 227 -19.42 6.67 -2.93
C ASN A 227 -20.90 6.41 -2.54
N ALA A 228 -21.18 6.11 -1.26
CA ALA A 228 -22.52 5.70 -0.82
C ALA A 228 -23.60 6.75 -1.14
N ARG A 229 -23.33 8.03 -0.85
CA ARG A 229 -24.24 9.15 -1.17
C ARG A 229 -24.47 9.30 -2.68
N ALA A 230 -23.42 9.10 -3.48
CA ALA A 230 -23.52 9.18 -4.93
C ALA A 230 -24.44 8.09 -5.48
N MET A 231 -24.30 6.83 -5.05
CA MET A 231 -25.15 5.72 -5.51
C MET A 231 -26.63 5.92 -5.15
N ILE A 232 -26.93 6.42 -3.95
CA ILE A 232 -28.28 6.76 -3.53
C ILE A 232 -28.85 7.86 -4.45
N SER A 233 -28.10 8.94 -4.67
CA SER A 233 -28.58 10.05 -5.52
C SER A 233 -28.79 9.66 -6.99
N GLN A 234 -27.96 8.77 -7.52
CA GLN A 234 -27.98 8.41 -8.94
C GLN A 234 -29.03 7.35 -9.28
N ARG A 235 -29.22 6.35 -8.39
CA ARG A 235 -30.02 5.15 -8.69
C ARG A 235 -30.86 4.64 -7.51
N ASN A 236 -30.94 5.39 -6.40
CA ASN A 236 -31.58 4.94 -5.16
C ASN A 236 -31.02 3.59 -4.67
N LEU A 237 -29.70 3.41 -4.84
CA LEU A 237 -28.98 2.21 -4.42
C LEU A 237 -28.24 2.50 -3.11
N ASP A 238 -28.67 1.81 -2.05
CA ASP A 238 -28.09 1.94 -0.72
C ASP A 238 -27.05 0.84 -0.46
N VAL A 239 -25.80 1.13 -0.82
CA VAL A 239 -24.67 0.22 -0.67
C VAL A 239 -24.39 -0.13 0.79
N THR A 240 -24.64 0.79 1.72
CA THR A 240 -24.45 0.59 3.15
C THR A 240 -25.40 -0.48 3.67
N ASN A 241 -26.70 -0.35 3.39
CA ASN A 241 -27.70 -1.33 3.81
C ASN A 241 -27.55 -2.67 3.06
N ALA A 242 -27.21 -2.64 1.77
CA ALA A 242 -26.94 -3.86 1.02
C ALA A 242 -25.76 -4.65 1.61
N THR A 243 -24.69 -3.95 2.01
CA THR A 243 -23.51 -4.55 2.66
C THR A 243 -23.86 -5.13 4.03
N LEU A 244 -24.56 -4.39 4.88
CA LEU A 244 -25.04 -4.88 6.18
C LEU A 244 -25.89 -6.15 6.04
N SER A 245 -26.79 -6.18 5.06
CA SER A 245 -27.63 -7.35 4.77
C SER A 245 -26.79 -8.56 4.34
N ALA A 246 -25.81 -8.37 3.46
CA ALA A 246 -24.93 -9.43 2.99
C ALA A 246 -24.07 -10.01 4.12
N LEU A 247 -23.53 -9.15 5.00
CA LEU A 247 -22.72 -9.55 6.15
C LEU A 247 -23.51 -10.37 7.18
N ASN A 248 -24.71 -9.91 7.54
CA ASN A 248 -25.60 -10.63 8.45
C ASN A 248 -26.01 -11.99 7.85
N THR A 249 -26.46 -12.01 6.60
CA THR A 249 -26.85 -13.24 5.90
C THR A 249 -25.70 -14.25 5.81
N SER A 250 -24.47 -13.76 5.59
CA SER A 250 -23.26 -14.59 5.55
C SER A 250 -22.76 -14.99 6.96
N GLY A 251 -23.41 -14.51 8.02
CA GLY A 251 -23.14 -14.84 9.41
C GLY A 251 -21.87 -14.20 9.98
N TYR A 252 -21.42 -13.07 9.44
CA TYR A 252 -20.24 -12.36 9.94
C TYR A 252 -20.48 -11.67 11.29
N ASP A 253 -21.73 -11.43 11.67
CA ASP A 253 -22.12 -10.94 13.00
C ASP A 253 -21.66 -11.88 14.14
N LYS A 254 -21.48 -13.18 13.84
CA LYS A 254 -21.02 -14.19 14.81
C LYS A 254 -19.50 -14.33 14.89
N ILE A 255 -18.77 -13.74 13.94
CA ILE A 255 -17.31 -13.79 13.81
C ILE A 255 -16.76 -12.39 13.58
N SER A 256 -17.27 -11.42 14.36
CA SER A 256 -16.99 -9.99 14.21
C SER A 256 -15.50 -9.63 14.20
N ASP A 257 -14.66 -10.42 14.86
CA ASP A 257 -13.21 -10.21 14.91
C ASP A 257 -12.52 -10.48 13.56
N ARG A 258 -13.16 -11.23 12.67
CA ARG A 258 -12.66 -11.56 11.33
C ARG A 258 -13.08 -10.54 10.27
N ILE A 259 -13.69 -9.43 10.67
CA ILE A 259 -14.11 -8.39 9.74
C ILE A 259 -13.79 -7.00 10.25
N ARG A 260 -13.39 -6.13 9.32
CA ARG A 260 -13.28 -4.69 9.53
C ARG A 260 -14.06 -3.95 8.45
N ILE A 261 -14.62 -2.81 8.81
CA ILE A 261 -15.36 -1.94 7.89
C ILE A 261 -14.56 -0.65 7.72
N GLN A 262 -14.23 -0.33 6.48
CA GLN A 262 -13.56 0.88 6.07
C GLN A 262 -14.50 1.79 5.28
N SER A 263 -14.39 3.09 5.48
CA SER A 263 -15.08 4.10 4.68
C SER A 263 -14.40 5.45 4.86
N ASP A 264 -14.49 6.28 3.82
CA ASP A 264 -14.17 7.72 3.84
C ASP A 264 -15.35 8.56 4.36
N ASP A 265 -16.58 8.05 4.23
CA ASP A 265 -17.78 8.72 4.75
C ASP A 265 -18.05 8.38 6.23
N SER A 266 -17.94 9.38 7.10
CA SER A 266 -18.23 9.25 8.54
C SER A 266 -19.66 8.79 8.85
N ALA A 267 -20.64 9.17 8.00
CA ALA A 267 -22.03 8.76 8.17
C ALA A 267 -22.23 7.26 7.93
N VAL A 268 -21.44 6.66 7.03
CA VAL A 268 -21.43 5.21 6.81
C VAL A 268 -20.90 4.50 8.05
N LEU A 269 -19.75 4.94 8.58
CA LEU A 269 -19.17 4.34 9.78
C LEU A 269 -20.08 4.45 10.99
N LEU A 270 -20.78 5.58 11.18
CA LEU A 270 -21.77 5.74 12.26
C LEU A 270 -22.91 4.72 12.16
N GLN A 271 -23.39 4.41 10.94
CA GLN A 271 -24.42 3.37 10.78
C GLN A 271 -23.91 1.99 11.22
N PHE A 272 -22.67 1.64 10.89
CA PHE A 272 -22.07 0.38 11.35
C PHE A 272 -21.81 0.38 12.85
N LYS A 273 -21.34 1.50 13.41
CA LYS A 273 -21.09 1.68 14.84
C LYS A 273 -22.34 1.47 15.69
N HIS A 274 -23.51 1.90 15.21
CA HIS A 274 -24.78 1.76 15.94
C HIS A 274 -25.43 0.39 15.79
N ARG A 275 -25.06 -0.40 14.76
CA ARG A 275 -25.76 -1.63 14.38
C ARG A 275 -24.94 -2.90 14.52
N THR A 276 -23.63 -2.77 14.68
CA THR A 276 -22.67 -3.90 14.69
C THR A 276 -21.58 -3.67 15.72
N ASN A 277 -20.83 -4.72 16.04
CA ASN A 277 -19.62 -4.65 16.87
C ASN A 277 -18.34 -4.80 16.02
N PHE A 278 -18.41 -4.49 14.73
CA PHE A 278 -17.26 -4.60 13.84
C PHE A 278 -16.25 -3.49 14.13
N LYS A 279 -14.96 -3.80 13.94
CA LYS A 279 -13.90 -2.81 14.00
C LYS A 279 -13.99 -1.88 12.81
N LEU A 280 -13.90 -0.57 13.06
CA LEU A 280 -14.11 0.46 12.06
C LEU A 280 -12.78 1.13 11.69
N ILE A 281 -12.62 1.42 10.40
CA ILE A 281 -11.47 2.11 9.82
C ILE A 281 -11.95 3.37 9.12
N TYR A 282 -11.43 4.53 9.51
CA TYR A 282 -11.63 5.76 8.76
C TYR A 282 -10.54 5.93 7.71
N LYS A 283 -10.91 6.06 6.44
CA LYS A 283 -9.95 6.25 5.34
C LYS A 283 -9.88 7.71 4.95
N VAL A 284 -8.71 8.32 5.12
CA VAL A 284 -8.45 9.70 4.67
C VAL A 284 -8.10 9.63 3.19
N LEU A 285 -8.91 10.26 2.32
CA LEU A 285 -8.69 10.22 0.87
C LEU A 285 -7.78 11.33 0.37
N GLU A 286 -7.71 12.43 1.10
CA GLU A 286 -6.86 13.56 0.76
C GLU A 286 -5.39 13.12 0.75
N ILE A 287 -4.69 13.51 -0.31
CA ILE A 287 -3.24 13.39 -0.43
C ILE A 287 -2.64 14.78 -0.25
N ASP A 288 -1.38 14.82 0.17
CA ASP A 288 -0.59 16.06 0.24
C ASP A 288 -1.30 17.13 1.09
N THR A 289 -1.75 16.71 2.27
CA THR A 289 -2.47 17.54 3.23
C THR A 289 -1.90 17.33 4.64
N THR A 290 -2.20 18.26 5.54
CA THR A 290 -1.99 18.04 6.97
C THR A 290 -3.31 17.73 7.66
N ILE A 291 -3.30 16.74 8.57
CA ILE A 291 -4.47 16.42 9.37
C ILE A 291 -4.44 17.30 10.61
N ALA A 292 -5.45 18.16 10.78
CA ALA A 292 -5.57 19.01 11.95
C ALA A 292 -5.83 18.18 13.22
N GLU A 293 -5.36 18.66 14.37
CA GLU A 293 -5.57 17.97 15.66
C GLU A 293 -7.06 17.72 15.96
N SER A 294 -7.94 18.65 15.59
CA SER A 294 -9.40 18.48 15.74
C SER A 294 -9.93 17.29 14.94
N ALA A 295 -9.41 17.07 13.73
CA ALA A 295 -9.80 15.93 12.90
C ALA A 295 -9.30 14.61 13.49
N ILE A 296 -8.09 14.59 14.07
CA ILE A 296 -7.55 13.43 14.79
C ILE A 296 -8.48 13.06 15.97
N GLU A 297 -8.91 14.04 16.77
CA GLU A 297 -9.84 13.81 17.87
C GLU A 297 -11.20 13.29 17.40
N GLU A 298 -11.74 13.83 16.29
CA GLU A 298 -13.00 13.37 15.71
C GLU A 298 -12.91 11.92 15.21
N ILE A 299 -11.84 11.58 14.49
CA ILE A 299 -11.57 10.23 14.00
C ILE A 299 -11.47 9.26 15.18
N SER A 300 -10.77 9.63 16.26
CA SER A 300 -10.59 8.78 17.45
C SER A 300 -11.92 8.42 18.13
N LYS A 301 -12.93 9.29 18.02
CA LYS A 301 -14.27 9.04 18.55
C LYS A 301 -15.10 8.16 17.61
N LEU A 302 -14.71 8.04 16.35
CA LEU A 302 -15.47 7.35 15.31
C LEU A 302 -14.98 5.92 15.07
N ALA A 303 -13.68 5.76 14.83
CA ALA A 303 -13.06 4.51 14.35
C ALA A 303 -12.01 3.96 15.32
N ASP A 304 -11.64 2.69 15.17
CA ASP A 304 -10.56 2.04 15.91
C ASP A 304 -9.21 2.14 15.18
N THR A 305 -9.25 2.46 13.89
CA THR A 305 -8.10 2.49 13.00
C THR A 305 -8.28 3.63 12.00
N VAL A 306 -7.18 4.22 11.57
CA VAL A 306 -7.15 5.17 10.47
C VAL A 306 -6.29 4.60 9.34
N ALA A 307 -6.77 4.69 8.11
CA ALA A 307 -6.00 4.40 6.91
C ALA A 307 -5.53 5.73 6.31
N LEU A 308 -4.21 5.88 6.16
CA LEU A 308 -3.55 7.09 5.68
C LEU A 308 -2.75 6.80 4.41
N SER A 309 -2.72 7.78 3.51
CA SER A 309 -1.84 7.73 2.35
C SER A 309 -0.37 7.78 2.78
N ARG A 310 0.51 7.20 1.97
CA ARG A 310 1.97 7.27 2.18
C ARG A 310 2.48 8.70 2.38
N SER A 311 2.02 9.66 1.57
CA SER A 311 2.50 11.04 1.62
C SER A 311 2.06 11.82 2.86
N ILE A 312 1.02 11.38 3.58
CA ILE A 312 0.67 11.96 4.89
C ILE A 312 1.69 11.55 5.98
N ILE A 313 2.19 10.32 5.91
CA ILE A 313 3.12 9.77 6.90
C ILE A 313 4.56 10.22 6.59
N PHE A 314 4.99 10.03 5.34
CA PHE A 314 6.26 10.51 4.83
C PHE A 314 5.99 11.47 3.66
N PRO A 315 5.86 12.78 3.93
CA PRO A 315 5.68 13.76 2.87
C PRO A 315 6.87 13.75 1.93
N ASP A 316 6.62 13.93 0.64
CA ASP A 316 7.61 13.99 -0.42
C ASP A 316 7.57 15.34 -1.14
N SER A 317 8.60 15.59 -1.93
CA SER A 317 8.66 16.69 -2.87
C SER A 317 8.28 16.20 -4.27
N GLU A 318 7.96 17.12 -5.18
CA GLU A 318 7.72 16.81 -6.61
C GLU A 318 8.90 16.09 -7.30
N SER A 319 10.07 16.02 -6.65
CA SER A 319 11.27 15.32 -7.13
C SER A 319 11.43 13.90 -6.55
N TYR A 320 10.39 13.31 -5.95
CA TYR A 320 10.44 11.96 -5.33
C TYR A 320 11.52 11.84 -4.24
N ILE A 321 11.75 12.94 -3.52
CA ILE A 321 12.63 12.99 -2.35
C ILE A 321 11.75 13.24 -1.15
N LEU A 322 11.91 12.42 -0.11
CA LEU A 322 11.17 12.58 1.13
C LEU A 322 11.58 13.88 1.83
N LEU A 323 10.60 14.53 2.42
CA LEU A 323 10.78 15.62 3.35
C LEU A 323 10.89 15.05 4.77
N LYS A 324 10.81 15.93 5.76
CA LYS A 324 10.76 15.52 7.16
C LYS A 324 9.50 14.67 7.43
N ALA A 325 9.71 13.48 8.00
CA ALA A 325 8.63 12.60 8.43
C ALA A 325 7.63 13.31 9.37
N SER A 326 6.34 12.99 9.23
CA SER A 326 5.31 13.55 10.09
C SER A 326 5.20 12.78 11.42
N ASN A 327 4.68 13.44 12.46
CA ASN A 327 4.40 12.81 13.75
C ASN A 327 3.00 12.18 13.82
N ILE A 328 2.31 12.05 12.68
CA ILE A 328 0.89 11.70 12.65
C ILE A 328 0.60 10.31 13.22
N VAL A 329 1.50 9.33 12.96
CA VAL A 329 1.33 7.97 13.48
C VAL A 329 1.37 7.97 15.00
N LYS A 330 2.33 8.69 15.58
CA LYS A 330 2.42 8.87 17.03
C LYS A 330 1.17 9.54 17.61
N GLN A 331 0.66 10.59 16.95
CA GLN A 331 -0.54 11.29 17.42
C GLN A 331 -1.77 10.38 17.49
N PHE A 332 -1.94 9.47 16.51
CA PHE A 332 -3.01 8.47 16.55
C PHE A 332 -2.75 7.38 17.61
N HIS A 333 -1.51 6.92 17.75
CA HIS A 333 -1.14 5.94 18.80
C HIS A 333 -1.34 6.48 20.21
N ASP A 334 -1.06 7.76 20.47
CA ASP A 334 -1.32 8.41 21.76
C ASP A 334 -2.82 8.39 22.13
N LEU A 335 -3.70 8.18 21.16
CA LEU A 335 -5.16 8.01 21.31
C LEU A 335 -5.62 6.53 21.18
N ASN A 336 -4.70 5.57 21.15
CA ASN A 336 -4.94 4.14 20.92
C ASN A 336 -5.63 3.82 19.58
N ILE A 337 -5.38 4.62 18.54
CA ILE A 337 -5.87 4.38 17.19
C ILE A 337 -4.76 3.73 16.36
N SER A 338 -5.05 2.57 15.78
CA SER A 338 -4.10 1.90 14.87
C SER A 338 -3.99 2.66 13.55
N VAL A 339 -2.83 2.61 12.90
CA VAL A 339 -2.57 3.31 11.64
C VAL A 339 -2.19 2.32 10.54
N PHE A 340 -2.97 2.31 9.47
CA PHE A 340 -2.66 1.56 8.25
C PHE A 340 -2.15 2.52 7.18
N VAL A 341 -1.07 2.15 6.51
CA VAL A 341 -0.55 2.91 5.35
C VAL A 341 -1.09 2.30 4.06
N PHE A 342 -1.53 3.15 3.14
CA PHE A 342 -1.92 2.75 1.78
C PHE A 342 -1.38 3.71 0.71
N THR A 343 -1.18 3.29 -0.54
CA THR A 343 -1.05 1.90 -1.00
C THR A 343 0.40 1.67 -1.38
N LEU A 344 1.02 0.63 -0.80
CA LEU A 344 2.40 0.25 -1.12
C LEU A 344 2.45 -0.48 -2.46
N ARG A 345 3.43 -0.13 -3.28
CA ARG A 345 3.56 -0.59 -4.67
C ARG A 345 5.02 -0.82 -5.02
N ASN A 346 5.30 -1.90 -5.74
CA ASN A 346 6.67 -2.27 -6.09
C ASN A 346 7.18 -1.52 -7.31
N GLU A 347 6.29 -0.95 -8.13
CA GLU A 347 6.69 -0.30 -9.36
C GLU A 347 7.50 0.98 -9.07
N PHE A 348 8.66 1.12 -9.72
CA PHE A 348 9.63 2.19 -9.48
C PHE A 348 9.07 3.62 -9.44
N PRO A 349 8.08 4.04 -10.27
CA PRO A 349 7.53 5.40 -10.19
C PRO A 349 6.79 5.70 -8.88
N TYR A 350 6.49 4.68 -8.08
CA TYR A 350 5.91 4.83 -6.75
C TYR A 350 6.94 4.75 -5.64
N LEU A 351 8.24 4.65 -5.93
CA LEU A 351 9.27 4.56 -4.90
C LEU A 351 10.04 5.87 -4.85
N ASP A 352 9.95 6.55 -3.71
CA ASP A 352 10.79 7.71 -3.41
C ASP A 352 12.28 7.30 -3.41
N PHE A 353 13.15 8.21 -3.85
CA PHE A 353 14.59 7.94 -3.99
C PHE A 353 15.24 7.57 -2.65
N ASP A 354 14.72 8.07 -1.54
CA ASP A 354 15.15 7.71 -0.19
C ASP A 354 15.10 6.19 0.04
N PHE A 355 14.13 5.49 -0.55
CA PHE A 355 13.98 4.05 -0.43
C PHE A 355 14.90 3.24 -1.35
N LEU A 356 15.87 3.88 -2.01
CA LEU A 356 16.88 3.21 -2.83
C LEU A 356 16.29 2.36 -3.98
N ALA A 357 15.10 2.74 -4.47
CA ALA A 357 14.34 1.97 -5.45
C ALA A 357 13.99 0.54 -5.02
N ASP A 358 13.91 0.27 -3.71
CA ASP A 358 13.61 -1.03 -3.14
C ASP A 358 12.32 -0.97 -2.29
N PRO A 359 11.24 -1.67 -2.67
CA PRO A 359 9.99 -1.70 -1.90
C PRO A 359 10.17 -2.30 -0.50
N THR A 360 11.19 -3.15 -0.30
CA THR A 360 11.53 -3.69 1.02
C THR A 360 12.03 -2.59 1.95
N MET A 361 12.81 -1.63 1.43
CA MET A 361 13.31 -0.49 2.22
C MET A 361 12.19 0.49 2.54
N GLU A 362 11.25 0.69 1.61
CA GLU A 362 10.02 1.44 1.86
C GLU A 362 9.23 0.82 3.03
N ILE A 363 8.91 -0.48 2.93
CA ILE A 363 8.20 -1.20 3.99
C ILE A 363 8.99 -1.11 5.30
N ASN A 364 10.31 -1.29 5.27
CA ASN A 364 11.14 -1.17 6.47
C ASN A 364 10.99 0.20 7.14
N SER A 365 10.93 1.27 6.35
CA SER A 365 10.79 2.64 6.85
C SER A 365 9.42 2.83 7.51
N PHE A 366 8.33 2.37 6.89
CA PHE A 366 7.00 2.47 7.50
C PHE A 366 6.88 1.64 8.79
N VAL A 367 7.48 0.45 8.83
CA VAL A 367 7.35 -0.46 9.96
C VAL A 367 8.30 -0.12 11.11
N GLN A 368 9.55 0.24 10.81
CA GLN A 368 10.57 0.48 11.84
C GLN A 368 10.69 1.95 12.24
N VAL A 369 10.42 2.89 11.34
CA VAL A 369 10.52 4.32 11.64
C VAL A 369 9.15 4.89 11.98
N ALA A 370 8.16 4.77 11.09
CA ALA A 370 6.82 5.29 11.36
C ALA A 370 6.02 4.43 12.34
N LYS A 371 6.39 3.15 12.51
CA LYS A 371 5.70 2.18 13.39
C LYS A 371 4.24 1.92 13.00
N VAL A 372 3.91 1.87 11.71
CA VAL A 372 2.54 1.57 11.26
C VAL A 372 2.07 0.16 11.68
N ASP A 373 0.76 0.00 11.89
CA ASP A 373 0.13 -1.25 12.34
C ASP A 373 -0.36 -2.15 11.21
N GLY A 374 -0.43 -1.62 9.98
CA GLY A 374 -0.90 -2.36 8.82
C GLY A 374 -0.40 -1.80 7.50
N LEU A 375 -0.17 -2.70 6.55
CA LEU A 375 0.37 -2.44 5.23
C LEU A 375 -0.69 -2.82 4.20
N VAL A 376 -1.29 -1.82 3.55
CA VAL A 376 -2.21 -2.02 2.43
C VAL A 376 -1.38 -2.01 1.14
N THR A 377 -1.34 -3.13 0.41
CA THR A 377 -0.41 -3.31 -0.71
C THR A 377 -1.03 -4.03 -1.90
N ASP A 378 -0.61 -3.63 -3.10
CA ASP A 378 -0.92 -4.35 -4.35
C ASP A 378 -0.14 -5.69 -4.45
N PHE A 379 0.92 -5.85 -3.65
CA PHE A 379 1.85 -6.99 -3.66
C PHE A 379 2.01 -7.64 -2.27
N PRO A 380 1.03 -8.45 -1.81
CA PRO A 380 1.11 -9.09 -0.49
C PRO A 380 2.37 -9.96 -0.30
N ALA A 381 2.88 -10.59 -1.37
CA ALA A 381 4.08 -11.43 -1.32
C ALA A 381 5.31 -10.64 -0.85
N THR A 382 5.47 -9.40 -1.29
CA THR A 382 6.59 -8.53 -0.89
C THR A 382 6.52 -8.18 0.59
N ALA A 383 5.34 -7.81 1.08
CA ALA A 383 5.14 -7.54 2.50
C ALA A 383 5.38 -8.79 3.37
N ARG A 384 4.94 -9.97 2.92
CA ARG A 384 5.17 -11.24 3.62
C ARG A 384 6.64 -11.63 3.62
N ALA A 385 7.34 -11.46 2.51
CA ALA A 385 8.78 -11.70 2.41
C ALA A 385 9.57 -10.80 3.36
N TYR A 386 9.20 -9.51 3.47
CA TYR A 386 9.76 -8.58 4.45
C TYR A 386 9.54 -9.06 5.89
N LEU A 387 8.31 -9.41 6.28
CA LEU A 387 8.02 -9.89 7.65
C LEU A 387 8.67 -11.24 7.98
N GLY A 388 8.92 -12.06 6.97
CA GLY A 388 9.68 -13.31 7.09
C GLY A 388 11.19 -13.13 7.16
N ASN A 389 11.70 -11.92 6.93
CA ASN A 389 13.13 -11.65 6.86
C ASN A 389 13.78 -11.77 8.26
N PRO A 390 14.78 -12.66 8.45
CA PRO A 390 15.48 -12.80 9.73
C PRO A 390 16.17 -11.52 10.21
N CYS A 391 16.55 -10.61 9.31
CA CYS A 391 17.18 -9.34 9.64
C CYS A 391 16.21 -8.29 10.22
N LEU A 392 14.90 -8.56 10.22
CA LEU A 392 13.90 -7.68 10.82
C LEU A 392 13.98 -7.67 12.35
N HIS A 393 14.34 -8.81 12.95
CA HIS A 393 14.45 -9.01 14.39
C HIS A 393 15.78 -9.70 14.71
N PRO A 394 16.89 -8.94 14.83
CA PRO A 394 18.20 -9.50 15.17
C PRO A 394 18.09 -10.34 16.45
N ARG A 395 18.49 -11.62 16.38
CA ARG A 395 18.35 -12.55 17.51
C ARG A 395 19.60 -12.57 18.38
N THR A 396 20.71 -12.09 17.83
CA THR A 396 22.03 -12.06 18.45
C THR A 396 22.75 -10.76 18.06
N GLU A 397 23.74 -10.35 18.86
CA GLU A 397 24.58 -9.17 18.56
C GLU A 397 25.40 -9.33 17.24
N ASP A 398 25.53 -10.55 16.74
CA ASP A 398 26.20 -10.88 15.47
C ASP A 398 25.29 -10.79 14.24
N ASP A 399 23.98 -10.58 14.42
CA ASP A 399 23.03 -10.45 13.31
C ASP A 399 22.97 -8.98 12.87
N TYR A 400 23.26 -8.71 11.59
CA TYR A 400 23.16 -7.36 11.05
C TYR A 400 21.69 -7.01 10.81
N PRO A 401 21.15 -5.93 11.42
CA PRO A 401 19.78 -5.52 11.20
C PRO A 401 19.58 -5.06 9.76
N MET A 402 18.34 -5.10 9.29
CA MET A 402 18.00 -4.46 8.02
C MET A 402 18.41 -2.99 8.05
N PHE A 403 19.00 -2.50 6.96
CA PHE A 403 19.42 -1.11 6.85
C PHE A 403 18.21 -0.18 7.05
N LEU A 404 18.33 0.75 8.00
CA LEU A 404 17.30 1.75 8.26
C LEU A 404 17.57 2.96 7.39
N VAL A 405 16.70 3.18 6.42
CA VAL A 405 16.58 4.47 5.72
C VAL A 405 15.94 5.45 6.69
N ILE A 406 16.54 6.63 6.84
CA ILE A 406 15.94 7.75 7.57
C ILE A 406 15.23 8.63 6.54
N PRO A 407 13.88 8.68 6.54
CA PRO A 407 13.14 9.54 5.62
C PRO A 407 13.58 11.00 5.74
N GLY A 408 13.90 11.63 4.60
CA GLY A 408 14.32 13.03 4.55
C GLY A 408 15.84 13.25 4.60
N LEU A 409 16.63 12.18 4.77
CA LEU A 409 18.09 12.29 4.85
C LEU A 409 18.70 12.85 3.56
N ILE A 410 18.14 12.49 2.39
CA ILE A 410 18.59 13.05 1.11
C ILE A 410 18.32 14.55 1.07
N PHE A 411 17.15 14.98 1.54
CA PHE A 411 16.77 16.40 1.59
C PHE A 411 17.67 17.21 2.53
N ASP A 412 17.95 16.69 3.72
CA ASP A 412 18.85 17.34 4.71
C ASP A 412 20.28 17.49 4.19
N GLY A 413 20.69 16.66 3.22
CA GLY A 413 21.98 16.74 2.54
C GLY A 413 22.07 17.82 1.46
N ILE A 414 20.96 18.47 1.09
CA ILE A 414 20.94 19.51 0.06
C ILE A 414 21.48 20.83 0.64
N PRO A 415 22.51 21.46 0.04
CA PRO A 415 23.01 22.75 0.51
C PRO A 415 21.90 23.80 0.56
N PRO A 416 21.83 24.66 1.60
CA PRO A 416 20.73 25.62 1.78
C PRO A 416 20.47 26.51 0.56
N ASP A 417 21.52 26.90 -0.17
CA ASP A 417 21.44 27.73 -1.38
C ASP A 417 20.75 27.02 -2.57
N ASN A 418 20.62 25.69 -2.49
CA ASN A 418 20.04 24.84 -3.52
C ASN A 418 18.67 24.24 -3.11
N VAL A 419 18.21 24.52 -1.89
CA VAL A 419 16.87 24.11 -1.43
C VAL A 419 15.84 25.06 -2.06
N ALA A 420 14.86 24.51 -2.76
CA ALA A 420 13.75 25.30 -3.28
C ALA A 420 13.03 26.01 -2.11
N PRO A 421 12.50 27.23 -2.30
CA PRO A 421 11.71 27.90 -1.27
C PRO A 421 10.62 26.97 -0.74
N ALA A 422 10.43 26.93 0.58
CA ALA A 422 9.41 26.09 1.20
C ALA A 422 8.04 26.37 0.54
N PRO A 423 7.33 25.35 0.05
CA PRO A 423 5.99 25.54 -0.47
C PRO A 423 5.07 26.06 0.64
N PRO A 424 3.99 26.78 0.30
CA PRO A 424 2.99 27.18 1.28
C PRO A 424 2.46 25.96 2.06
N PRO A 425 2.05 26.13 3.33
CA PRO A 425 1.51 25.04 4.13
C PRO A 425 0.36 24.36 3.40
N LEU A 426 0.36 23.03 3.42
CA LEU A 426 -0.69 22.24 2.81
C LEU A 426 -2.03 22.54 3.52
N PRO A 427 -3.14 22.66 2.77
CA PRO A 427 -4.44 22.95 3.36
C PRO A 427 -4.85 21.83 4.34
N PRO A 428 -5.49 22.14 5.47
CA PRO A 428 -5.95 21.14 6.41
C PRO A 428 -7.13 20.36 5.84
N VAL A 429 -7.22 19.06 6.17
CA VAL A 429 -8.42 18.26 5.91
C VAL A 429 -9.59 18.84 6.70
N SER A 430 -10.67 19.25 6.01
CA SER A 430 -11.93 19.63 6.65
C SER A 430 -12.80 18.39 6.87
N SER A 431 -13.31 18.21 8.08
CA SER A 431 -14.18 17.07 8.44
C SER A 431 -15.58 17.11 7.83
#